data_AF-A0A7Y5GIB0-F1
#
_entry.id   AF-A0A7Y5GIB0-F1
#
_cell.length_a   1.000
_cell.length_b   1.000
_cell.length_c   1.000
_cell.angle_alpha   90.00
_cell.angle_beta   90.00
_cell.angle_gamma   90.00
#
_symmetry.space_group_name_H-M   'P 1'
#
loop_
_entity.id
_entity.type
_entity.pdbx_description
1 polymer ?
#
loop_
_entity_poly.entity_id
_entity_poly.type
_entity_poly.pdbx_seq_one_letter_code
_entity_poly.pdbx_strand_id
1 'polypeptide(L)'
;MASDQRAANNKLTPQLNLALLREKKKISLRDIEDETKISMRFLKAIEDEEFNQLPGGIFSTSYIRQYAAIVGHDETELIEHYRAKMGLNEPEDSHGPGRRGKRQQEKVSRAFAFPPFS
;
A
#
# COMPACT_ATOMS: atom_id res chain seq x y z
N MET A 1 -25.62 2.41 41.44
CA MET A 1 -24.23 2.90 41.49
C MET A 1 -23.29 1.71 41.30
N ALA A 2 -22.16 1.93 40.61
CA ALA A 2 -21.39 0.99 39.78
C ALA A 2 -22.05 0.87 38.39
N SER A 3 -21.79 1.75 37.42
CA SER A 3 -20.47 2.12 36.85
C SER A 3 -19.71 0.83 36.53
N ASP A 4 -19.28 0.51 35.32
CA ASP A 4 -19.01 1.35 34.17
C ASP A 4 -18.70 0.42 32.99
N GLN A 5 -18.94 0.94 31.81
CA GLN A 5 -18.60 0.47 30.48
C GLN A 5 -17.26 -0.30 30.41
N ARG A 6 -17.31 -1.61 30.09
CA ARG A 6 -16.15 -2.35 29.53
C ARG A 6 -16.53 -3.17 28.30
N ALA A 7 -17.46 -2.65 27.50
CA ALA A 7 -17.42 -2.92 26.06
C ALA A 7 -16.22 -2.14 25.54
N ALA A 8 -15.04 -2.76 25.61
CA ALA A 8 -13.84 -2.24 25.00
C ALA A 8 -14.17 -1.97 23.52
N ASN A 9 -14.27 -0.68 23.21
CA ASN A 9 -14.44 -0.15 21.87
C ASN A 9 -13.27 -0.66 21.03
N ASN A 10 -13.45 -1.84 20.41
CA ASN A 10 -12.66 -2.25 19.29
C ASN A 10 -13.00 -1.25 18.20
N LYS A 11 -12.23 -0.16 18.13
CA LYS A 11 -12.23 0.75 16.98
C LYS A 11 -11.83 -0.12 15.79
N LEU A 12 -12.81 -0.77 15.19
CA LEU A 12 -12.71 -1.41 13.90
C LEU A 12 -12.32 -0.29 12.96
N THR A 13 -11.02 -0.12 12.70
CA THR A 13 -10.58 0.61 11.53
C THR A 13 -11.30 -0.06 10.37
N PRO A 14 -12.18 0.63 9.64
CA PRO A 14 -12.91 0.02 8.54
C PRO A 14 -11.86 -0.50 7.56
N GLN A 15 -11.84 -1.82 7.36
CA GLN A 15 -10.95 -2.45 6.41
C GLN A 15 -11.41 -2.04 5.00
N LEU A 16 -10.49 -1.60 4.14
CA LEU A 16 -10.85 -1.08 2.81
C LEU A 16 -11.31 -2.17 1.84
N ASN A 17 -11.24 -3.45 2.23
CA ASN A 17 -11.69 -4.62 1.45
C ASN A 17 -11.16 -4.60 0.01
N LEU A 18 -9.88 -4.24 -0.15
CA LEU A 18 -9.23 -4.02 -1.44
C LEU A 18 -9.26 -5.25 -2.35
N ALA A 19 -9.15 -6.46 -1.77
CA ALA A 19 -9.26 -7.71 -2.52
C ALA A 19 -10.64 -7.88 -3.18
N LEU A 20 -11.71 -7.53 -2.46
CA LEU A 20 -13.07 -7.61 -3.01
C LEU A 20 -13.28 -6.64 -4.17
N LEU A 21 -12.69 -5.44 -4.11
CA LEU A 21 -12.74 -4.48 -5.21
C LEU A 21 -12.06 -5.02 -6.47
N ARG A 22 -10.87 -5.61 -6.31
CA ARG A 22 -10.15 -6.27 -7.40
C ARG A 22 -10.95 -7.43 -8.00
N GLU A 23 -11.51 -8.30 -7.14
CA GLU A 23 -12.29 -9.46 -7.56
C GLU A 23 -13.57 -9.08 -8.31
N LYS A 24 -14.27 -8.01 -7.88
CA LYS A 24 -15.43 -7.47 -8.60
C LYS A 24 -15.09 -7.04 -10.02
N LYS A 25 -13.86 -6.54 -10.23
CA LYS A 25 -13.33 -6.20 -11.56
C LYS A 25 -12.76 -7.40 -12.33
N LYS A 26 -12.70 -8.59 -11.71
CA LYS A 26 -12.13 -9.81 -12.30
C LYS A 26 -10.66 -9.67 -12.72
N ILE A 27 -9.91 -8.83 -12.00
CA ILE A 27 -8.47 -8.63 -12.23
C ILE A 27 -7.70 -9.56 -11.31
N SER A 28 -6.68 -10.27 -11.79
CA SER A 28 -5.81 -11.06 -10.92
C SER A 28 -4.64 -10.22 -10.40
N LEU A 29 -4.05 -10.59 -9.27
CA LEU A 29 -2.82 -9.96 -8.79
C LEU A 29 -1.67 -10.07 -9.79
N ARG A 30 -1.69 -11.11 -10.63
CA ARG A 30 -0.70 -11.30 -11.70
C ARG A 30 -0.86 -10.27 -12.81
N ASP A 31 -2.10 -9.95 -13.20
CA ASP A 31 -2.36 -8.91 -14.20
C ASP A 31 -1.85 -7.55 -13.71
N ILE A 32 -2.08 -7.25 -12.42
CA ILE A 32 -1.57 -6.02 -11.79
C ILE A 32 -0.03 -6.02 -11.73
N GLU A 33 0.61 -7.15 -11.40
CA GLU A 33 2.07 -7.28 -11.42
C GLU A 33 2.62 -7.08 -12.83
N ASP A 34 1.98 -7.66 -13.85
CA ASP A 34 2.38 -7.53 -15.24
C ASP A 34 2.24 -6.09 -15.75
N GLU A 35 1.23 -5.35 -15.30
CA GLU A 35 0.99 -3.95 -15.66
C GLU A 35 1.91 -2.98 -14.91
N THR A 36 2.02 -3.11 -13.58
CA THR A 36 2.70 -2.13 -12.71
C THR A 36 4.16 -2.47 -12.41
N LYS A 37 4.57 -3.73 -12.65
CA LYS A 37 5.85 -4.31 -12.21
C LYS A 37 6.05 -4.32 -10.69
N ILE A 38 4.97 -4.12 -9.94
CA ILE A 38 4.97 -4.31 -8.49
C ILE A 38 4.81 -5.79 -8.22
N SER A 39 5.76 -6.37 -7.48
CA SER A 39 5.67 -7.80 -7.15
C SER A 39 4.36 -8.14 -6.45
N MET A 40 3.78 -9.30 -6.78
CA MET A 40 2.60 -9.86 -6.11
C MET A 40 2.72 -9.86 -4.58
N ARG A 41 3.94 -10.00 -4.03
CA ARG A 41 4.18 -9.91 -2.59
C ARG A 41 3.73 -8.57 -2.00
N PHE A 42 4.04 -7.47 -2.69
CA PHE A 42 3.67 -6.13 -2.22
C PHE A 42 2.20 -5.82 -2.50
N LEU A 43 1.67 -6.29 -3.64
CA LEU A 43 0.24 -6.14 -3.94
C LEU A 43 -0.63 -6.85 -2.90
N LYS A 44 -0.24 -8.07 -2.52
CA LYS A 44 -0.89 -8.80 -1.43
C LYS A 44 -0.74 -8.07 -0.08
N ALA A 45 0.44 -7.51 0.20
CA ALA A 45 0.63 -6.72 1.42
C ALA A 45 -0.26 -5.46 1.45
N ILE A 46 -0.56 -4.85 0.30
CA ILE A 46 -1.53 -3.75 0.20
C ILE A 46 -2.94 -4.27 0.49
N GLU A 47 -3.35 -5.40 -0.11
CA GLU A 47 -4.66 -6.03 0.14
C GLU A 47 -4.88 -6.43 1.60
N ASP A 48 -3.84 -6.99 2.24
CA ASP A 48 -3.84 -7.44 3.63
C ASP A 48 -3.59 -6.28 4.63
N GLU A 49 -3.42 -5.05 4.15
CA GLU A 49 -3.04 -3.85 4.94
C GLU A 49 -1.74 -4.01 5.76
N GLU A 50 -0.87 -4.94 5.35
CA GLU A 50 0.45 -5.21 5.91
C GLU A 50 1.50 -4.26 5.31
N PHE A 51 1.27 -2.96 5.50
CA PHE A 51 2.08 -1.88 4.91
C PHE A 51 3.53 -1.85 5.40
N ASN A 52 3.82 -2.48 6.53
CA ASN A 52 5.16 -2.73 7.06
C ASN A 52 6.05 -3.57 6.11
N GLN A 53 5.46 -4.33 5.19
CA GLN A 53 6.18 -5.16 4.23
C GLN A 53 6.61 -4.40 2.98
N LEU A 54 6.08 -3.19 2.75
CA LEU A 54 6.44 -2.34 1.63
C LEU A 54 7.89 -1.84 1.77
N PRO A 55 8.55 -1.48 0.64
CA PRO A 55 9.93 -0.99 0.67
C PRO A 55 10.14 0.32 1.45
N GLY A 56 9.06 1.06 1.75
CA GLY A 56 9.10 2.31 2.50
C GLY A 56 9.34 3.55 1.64
N GLY A 57 9.22 4.72 2.27
CA GLY A 57 9.43 6.03 1.63
C GLY A 57 8.46 6.29 0.47
N ILE A 58 8.97 6.98 -0.56
CA ILE A 58 8.25 7.32 -1.80
C ILE A 58 7.70 6.09 -2.55
N PHE A 59 8.35 4.93 -2.44
CA PHE A 59 7.91 3.74 -3.16
C PHE A 59 6.61 3.17 -2.61
N SER A 60 6.39 3.22 -1.30
CA SER A 60 5.14 2.74 -0.69
C SER A 60 3.92 3.49 -1.24
N THR A 61 3.97 4.83 -1.25
CA THR A 61 2.87 5.66 -1.73
C THR A 61 2.66 5.49 -3.24
N SER A 62 3.74 5.36 -4.01
CA SER A 62 3.65 5.08 -5.45
C SER A 62 3.00 3.71 -5.74
N TYR A 63 3.31 2.67 -4.97
CA TYR A 63 2.72 1.33 -5.16
C TYR A 63 1.25 1.32 -4.79
N ILE A 64 0.91 1.96 -3.68
CA ILE A 64 -0.47 2.12 -3.21
C ILE A 64 -1.31 2.86 -4.24
N ARG A 65 -0.78 3.95 -4.80
CA ARG A 65 -1.45 4.74 -5.85
C ARG A 65 -1.75 3.90 -7.08
N GLN A 66 -0.73 3.20 -7.60
CA GLN A 66 -0.88 2.35 -8.78
C GLN A 66 -1.90 1.23 -8.57
N TYR A 67 -1.90 0.61 -7.39
CA TYR A 67 -2.91 -0.39 -7.04
C TYR A 67 -4.33 0.20 -7.02
N ALA A 68 -4.52 1.34 -6.33
CA ALA A 68 -5.80 2.04 -6.24
C ALA A 68 -6.37 2.38 -7.61
N ALA A 69 -5.54 2.91 -8.51
CA ALA A 69 -5.93 3.24 -9.88
C ALA A 69 -6.50 2.02 -10.63
N ILE A 70 -5.85 0.86 -10.54
CA ILE A 70 -6.29 -0.36 -11.24
C ILE A 70 -7.59 -0.89 -10.64
N VAL A 71 -7.68 -0.97 -9.31
CA VAL A 71 -8.92 -1.46 -8.65
C VAL A 71 -10.04 -0.42 -8.65
N GLY A 72 -9.77 0.82 -9.07
CA GLY A 72 -10.73 1.92 -9.15
C GLY A 72 -11.18 2.41 -7.77
N HIS A 73 -10.28 2.37 -6.80
CA HIS A 73 -10.49 2.97 -5.49
C HIS A 73 -9.86 4.37 -5.46
N ASP A 74 -10.33 5.25 -4.58
CA ASP A 74 -9.76 6.58 -4.47
C ASP A 74 -8.32 6.51 -3.97
N GLU A 75 -7.40 7.07 -4.77
CA GLU A 75 -5.97 7.05 -4.47
C GLU A 75 -5.65 7.81 -3.18
N THR A 76 -6.36 8.91 -2.93
CA THR A 76 -6.14 9.80 -1.78
C THR A 76 -6.58 9.09 -0.52
N GLU A 77 -7.79 8.51 -0.52
CA GLU A 77 -8.35 7.76 0.60
C GLU A 77 -7.42 6.61 1.03
N LEU A 78 -6.91 5.83 0.07
CA LEU A 78 -6.03 4.70 0.41
C LEU A 78 -4.66 5.15 0.90
N ILE A 79 -4.11 6.25 0.36
CA ILE A 79 -2.85 6.83 0.86
C ILE A 79 -3.03 7.39 2.27
N GLU A 80 -4.16 8.06 2.55
CA GLU A 80 -4.49 8.56 3.88
C GLU A 80 -4.65 7.40 4.89
N HIS A 81 -5.32 6.32 4.48
CA HIS A 81 -5.42 5.10 5.29
C HIS A 81 -4.05 4.51 5.61
N TYR A 82 -3.17 4.40 4.61
CA TYR A 82 -1.78 3.97 4.79
C TYR A 82 -1.02 4.88 5.77
N ARG A 83 -1.11 6.20 5.59
CA ARG A 83 -0.44 7.18 6.47
C ARG A 83 -0.94 7.07 7.91
N ALA A 84 -2.24 6.94 8.10
CA ALA A 84 -2.85 6.76 9.42
C ALA A 84 -2.40 5.45 10.09
N LYS A 85 -2.37 4.33 9.35
CA LYS A 85 -1.89 3.03 9.83
C LYS A 85 -0.42 3.03 10.21
N MET A 86 0.41 3.71 9.41
CA MET A 86 1.86 3.79 9.63
C MET A 86 2.27 4.89 10.62
N GLY A 87 1.32 5.70 11.10
CA GLY A 87 1.60 6.82 11.99
C GLY A 87 2.40 7.95 11.31
N LEU A 88 2.27 8.10 9.99
CA LEU A 88 3.02 9.06 9.16
C LEU A 88 2.35 10.44 9.07
N ASN A 89 1.53 10.81 10.05
CA ASN A 89 0.85 12.10 10.12
C ASN A 89 1.81 13.20 10.61
N GLU A 90 2.89 13.48 9.87
CA GLU A 90 3.75 14.66 10.07
C GLU A 90 4.14 15.26 8.71
N PRO A 91 4.32 16.59 8.63
CA PRO A 91 4.55 17.31 7.37
C PRO A 91 5.84 16.86 6.68
N GLU A 92 5.73 16.72 5.36
CA GLU A 92 6.77 16.28 4.43
C GLU A 92 8.01 17.21 4.45
N ASP A 93 8.94 16.97 5.37
CA ASP A 93 10.31 17.48 5.28
C ASP A 93 11.29 16.51 5.99
N SER A 94 11.44 15.31 5.44
CA SER A 94 12.63 14.49 5.75
C SER A 94 12.91 13.46 4.65
N HIS A 95 13.48 13.95 3.56
CA HIS A 95 14.31 13.11 2.70
C HIS A 95 15.56 12.67 3.48
N GLY A 96 15.55 11.47 4.05
CA GLY A 96 16.71 10.86 4.69
C GLY A 96 16.76 9.35 4.44
N PRO A 97 17.91 8.77 4.02
CA PRO A 97 17.97 7.39 3.56
C PRO A 97 17.74 6.41 4.70
N GLY A 98 17.00 5.35 4.39
CA GLY A 98 16.60 4.30 5.30
C GLY A 98 17.73 3.77 6.18
N ARG A 99 17.41 3.52 7.45
CA ARG A 99 18.27 2.79 8.36
C ARG A 99 17.55 1.55 8.89
N ARG A 100 18.13 0.39 8.51
CA ARG A 100 18.03 -0.98 9.07
C ARG A 100 16.77 -1.78 8.65
N GLY A 101 16.87 -3.00 8.11
CA GLY A 101 17.93 -4.01 8.22
C GLY A 101 18.15 -4.86 6.96
N LYS A 102 19.33 -5.46 6.92
CA LYS A 102 19.97 -6.17 5.80
C LYS A 102 19.11 -7.29 5.20
N ARG A 103 18.97 -7.33 3.87
CA ARG A 103 19.01 -8.59 3.12
C ARG A 103 19.46 -8.34 1.68
N GLN A 104 20.43 -9.15 1.27
CA GLN A 104 21.15 -9.10 0.00
C GLN A 104 20.19 -9.27 -1.19
N GLN A 105 20.45 -8.56 -2.28
CA GLN A 105 20.40 -9.00 -3.69
C GLN A 105 20.22 -7.74 -4.57
N GLU A 106 21.26 -7.26 -5.25
CA GLU A 106 21.92 -7.74 -6.47
C GLU A 106 21.49 -6.85 -7.65
N LYS A 107 22.51 -6.27 -8.29
CA LYS A 107 22.42 -5.25 -9.33
C LYS A 107 21.71 -5.82 -10.55
N VAL A 108 20.65 -5.17 -11.04
CA VAL A 108 20.46 -5.02 -12.49
C VAL A 108 19.84 -3.65 -12.79
N SER A 109 20.72 -2.78 -13.26
CA SER A 109 20.39 -1.55 -13.98
C SER A 109 19.59 -1.86 -15.25
N ARG A 110 18.41 -1.26 -15.44
CA ARG A 110 18.02 -0.81 -16.78
C ARG A 110 16.89 0.21 -16.79
N ALA A 111 17.08 1.14 -17.73
CA ALA A 111 16.31 2.33 -18.02
C ALA A 111 14.80 2.11 -18.09
N PHE A 112 14.06 3.01 -17.43
CA PHE A 112 12.61 3.15 -17.55
C PHE A 112 12.28 3.83 -18.89
N ALA A 113 11.49 3.16 -19.71
CA ALA A 113 10.75 3.78 -20.81
C ALA A 113 9.29 3.35 -20.66
N PHE A 114 8.43 4.30 -20.28
CA PHE A 114 6.98 4.13 -20.28
C PHE A 114 6.47 4.24 -21.72
N PRO A 115 5.71 3.26 -22.25
CA PRO A 115 4.99 3.46 -23.51
C PRO A 115 3.77 4.36 -23.29
N PRO A 116 3.40 5.20 -24.28
CA PRO A 116 2.19 6.03 -24.22
C PRO A 116 0.93 5.18 -24.47
N PHE A 117 -0.14 5.46 -23.72
CA PHE A 117 -1.48 4.92 -23.99
C PHE A 117 -1.98 5.39 -25.36
N SER A 118 -2.60 4.47 -26.13
CA SER A 118 -3.24 4.75 -27.44
C SER A 118 -4.59 5.43 -27.28
#